data_AF-A0A7X8J9I9-F1
#
_entry.id   AF-A0A7X8J9I9-F1
#
_cell.length_a   1.000
_cell.length_b   1.000
_cell.length_c   1.000
_cell.angle_alpha   90.00
_cell.angle_beta   90.00
_cell.angle_gamma   90.00
#
_symmetry.space_group_name_H-M   'P 1'
#
loop_
_entity.id
_entity.type
_entity.pdbx_description
1 polymer ?
#
loop_
_entity_poly.entity_id
_entity_poly.type
_entity_poly.pdbx_seq_one_letter_code
_entity_poly.pdbx_strand_id
1 'polypeptide(L)'
;MENKKTLDQIRVAVALREKNNAKKGSDEGKKVKNYPTMIQNNGLLGTLAYSAERKIDKRKGDVGPQNPAEHSMAKIVIKYLIELEKEYKTIGKQLSVSSFDDSDDIVEFVNFLTQCSPEQFRRINAEVLAFLNYFRRFAS
;
A
#
# COMPACT_ATOMS: atom_id res chain seq x y z
N MET A 1 11.69 -16.03 -24.93
CA MET A 1 11.80 -15.94 -23.45
C MET A 1 11.14 -14.65 -23.04
N GLU A 2 10.10 -14.72 -22.23
CA GLU A 2 9.47 -13.53 -21.63
C GLU A 2 10.50 -12.86 -20.71
N ASN A 3 10.82 -11.59 -20.94
CA ASN A 3 11.82 -10.87 -20.16
C ASN A 3 11.22 -10.47 -18.81
N LYS A 4 11.24 -11.40 -17.85
CA LYS A 4 10.64 -11.22 -16.53
C LYS A 4 11.40 -10.16 -15.73
N LYS A 5 10.69 -9.14 -15.25
CA LYS A 5 11.31 -8.05 -14.46
C LYS A 5 11.73 -8.57 -13.10
N THR A 6 12.91 -8.20 -12.61
CA THR A 6 13.33 -8.52 -11.24
C THR A 6 12.45 -7.80 -10.20
N LEU A 7 12.45 -8.28 -8.96
CA LEU A 7 11.72 -7.63 -7.86
C LEU A 7 12.10 -6.15 -7.71
N ASP A 8 13.41 -5.84 -7.78
CA ASP A 8 13.88 -4.46 -7.68
C ASP A 8 13.40 -3.59 -8.85
N GLN A 9 13.36 -4.13 -10.07
CA GLN A 9 12.82 -3.42 -11.23
C GLN A 9 11.33 -3.08 -11.04
N ILE A 10 10.53 -3.99 -10.48
CA ILE A 10 9.12 -3.73 -10.19
C ILE A 10 8.98 -2.69 -9.08
N ARG A 11 9.71 -2.86 -7.96
CA ARG A 11 9.69 -1.90 -6.83
C ARG A 11 9.99 -0.48 -7.31
N VAL A 12 11.07 -0.32 -8.08
CA VAL A 12 11.48 0.99 -8.61
C VAL A 12 10.47 1.52 -9.62
N ALA A 13 9.97 0.68 -10.53
CA ALA A 13 8.99 1.11 -11.53
C ALA A 13 7.69 1.63 -10.88
N VAL A 14 7.14 0.89 -9.92
CA VAL A 14 5.94 1.33 -9.19
C VAL A 14 6.24 2.57 -8.36
N ALA A 15 7.40 2.62 -7.70
CA ALA A 15 7.77 3.78 -6.90
C ALA A 15 7.89 5.07 -7.72
N LEU A 16 8.51 5.01 -8.90
CA LEU A 16 8.62 6.15 -9.81
C LEU A 16 7.26 6.62 -10.33
N ARG A 17 6.36 5.67 -10.63
CA ARG A 17 5.00 5.95 -11.11
C ARG A 17 4.13 6.62 -10.04
N GLU A 18 4.21 6.14 -8.81
CA GLU A 18 3.32 6.58 -7.73
C GLU A 18 3.90 7.71 -6.85
N LYS A 19 5.15 8.15 -7.07
CA LYS A 19 5.83 9.15 -6.21
C LYS A 19 5.05 10.45 -5.98
N ASN A 20 4.23 10.86 -6.96
CA ASN A 20 3.42 12.08 -6.88
C ASN A 20 2.05 11.83 -6.23
N ASN A 21 1.57 10.58 -6.18
CA ASN A 21 0.28 10.22 -5.59
C ASN A 21 0.32 10.22 -4.05
N ALA A 22 1.53 10.20 -3.47
CA ALA A 22 1.73 10.40 -2.04
C ALA A 22 1.80 11.88 -1.62
N LYS A 23 1.72 12.83 -2.57
CA LYS A 23 1.86 14.28 -2.32
C LYS A 23 0.53 15.01 -2.54
N LYS A 24 -0.29 15.15 -1.50
CA LYS A 24 -1.48 16.02 -1.41
C LYS A 24 -1.51 16.82 -0.10
N GLY A 25 -0.41 17.47 0.30
CA GLY A 25 -0.41 18.40 1.43
C GLY A 25 0.98 18.88 1.88
N SER A 26 1.05 20.00 2.60
CA SER A 26 2.29 20.68 3.02
C SER A 26 3.11 19.96 4.11
N ASP A 27 2.55 18.97 4.82
CA ASP A 27 3.21 18.22 5.91
C ASP A 27 3.60 16.76 5.54
N GLU A 28 3.42 16.35 4.28
CA GLU A 28 3.29 14.94 3.94
C GLU A 28 4.61 14.21 3.64
N GLY A 29 5.69 14.93 3.30
CA GLY A 29 7.02 14.32 3.10
C GLY A 29 7.54 13.62 4.36
N LYS A 30 7.10 14.06 5.56
CA LYS A 30 7.40 13.41 6.85
C LYS A 30 6.57 12.14 7.05
N LYS A 31 5.31 12.13 6.61
CA LYS A 31 4.39 10.99 6.76
C LYS A 31 4.77 9.81 5.87
N VAL A 32 5.19 10.06 4.63
CA VAL A 32 5.73 9.00 3.75
C VAL A 32 6.94 8.31 4.37
N LYS A 33 7.81 9.08 5.05
CA LYS A 33 9.01 8.55 5.72
C LYS A 33 8.68 7.72 6.96
N ASN A 34 7.55 8.01 7.62
CA ASN A 34 7.16 7.34 8.86
C ASN A 34 6.31 6.08 8.64
N TYR A 35 5.70 5.92 7.47
CA TYR A 35 4.84 4.76 7.18
C TYR A 35 5.55 3.39 7.38
N PRO A 36 6.82 3.19 6.96
CA PRO A 36 7.56 1.97 7.30
C PRO A 36 7.70 1.75 8.81
N THR A 37 7.97 2.82 9.57
CA THR A 37 8.07 2.76 11.03
C THR A 37 6.75 2.39 11.68
N MET A 38 5.62 2.88 11.15
CA MET A 38 4.29 2.45 11.60
C MET A 38 4.10 0.95 11.41
N ILE A 39 4.47 0.40 10.25
CA ILE A 39 4.40 -1.05 9.98
C ILE A 39 5.30 -1.83 10.94
N GLN A 40 6.51 -1.34 11.22
CA GLN A 40 7.43 -2.00 12.15
C GLN A 40 6.88 -2.04 13.58
N ASN A 41 6.23 -0.97 14.04
CA ASN A 41 5.73 -0.86 15.41
C ASN A 41 4.36 -1.51 15.60
N ASN A 42 3.46 -1.39 14.63
CA ASN A 42 2.05 -1.77 14.74
C ASN A 42 1.68 -2.99 13.89
N GLY A 43 2.63 -3.50 13.10
CA GLY A 43 2.38 -4.50 12.07
C GLY A 43 1.67 -3.94 10.84
N LEU A 44 1.69 -4.72 9.75
CA LEU A 44 1.03 -4.35 8.49
C LEU A 44 -0.49 -4.22 8.65
N LEU A 45 -1.16 -5.18 9.31
CA LEU A 45 -2.61 -5.16 9.51
C LEU A 45 -3.06 -3.94 10.32
N GLY A 46 -2.40 -3.65 11.45
CA GLY A 46 -2.74 -2.49 12.28
C GLY A 46 -2.54 -1.17 11.53
N THR A 47 -1.47 -1.07 10.74
CA THR A 47 -1.22 0.12 9.92
C THR A 47 -2.26 0.30 8.82
N LEU A 48 -2.68 -0.79 8.16
CA LEU A 48 -3.73 -0.74 7.13
C LEU A 48 -5.10 -0.40 7.72
N ALA A 49 -5.44 -0.96 8.89
CA ALA A 49 -6.68 -0.64 9.60
C ALA A 49 -6.75 0.86 9.94
N TYR A 50 -5.67 1.43 10.48
CA TYR A 50 -5.57 2.87 10.73
C TYR A 50 -5.69 3.71 9.45
N SER A 51 -5.14 3.23 8.34
CA SER A 51 -5.19 3.90 7.04
C SER A 51 -6.58 3.83 6.37
N ALA A 52 -7.41 2.88 6.79
CA ALA A 52 -8.79 2.72 6.32
C ALA A 52 -9.80 3.59 7.08
N GLU A 53 -9.43 4.17 8.22
CA GLU A 53 -10.32 5.00 9.03
C GLU A 53 -10.93 6.16 8.24
N ARG A 54 -12.21 6.43 8.52
CA ARG A 54 -13.03 7.44 7.83
C ARG A 54 -13.56 8.48 8.81
N LYS A 55 -13.72 9.71 8.33
CA LYS A 55 -14.37 10.78 9.07
C LYS A 55 -15.32 11.56 8.16
N ILE A 56 -16.41 12.07 8.74
CA ILE A 56 -17.32 12.99 8.06
C ILE A 56 -16.68 14.38 8.08
N ASP A 57 -16.54 14.99 6.90
CA ASP A 57 -16.23 16.41 6.78
C ASP A 57 -17.48 17.20 7.15
N LYS A 58 -17.50 17.76 8.37
CA LYS A 58 -18.63 18.54 8.90
C LYS A 58 -19.00 19.76 8.02
N ARG A 59 -18.12 20.22 7.14
CA ARG A 59 -18.38 21.37 6.26
C ARG A 59 -19.05 20.97 4.94
N LYS A 60 -18.74 19.78 4.42
CA LYS A 60 -19.24 19.30 3.12
C LYS A 60 -20.32 18.23 3.23
N GLY A 61 -20.42 17.57 4.39
CA GLY A 61 -21.27 16.39 4.57
C GLY A 61 -20.66 15.11 3.99
N ASP A 62 -19.51 15.19 3.31
CA ASP A 62 -18.86 14.07 2.65
C ASP A 62 -18.03 13.22 3.62
N VAL A 63 -17.98 11.91 3.37
CA VAL A 63 -17.10 10.98 4.11
C VAL A 63 -15.76 10.89 3.38
N GLY A 64 -14.67 11.17 4.09
CA GLY A 64 -13.31 11.07 3.59
C GLY A 64 -12.39 10.29 4.52
N PRO A 65 -11.17 9.95 4.07
CA PRO A 65 -10.18 9.31 4.92
C PRO A 65 -9.86 10.21 6.12
N GLN A 66 -9.87 9.62 7.32
CA GLN A 66 -9.45 10.30 8.54
C GLN A 66 -7.98 10.73 8.46
N ASN A 67 -7.17 9.85 7.85
CA ASN A 67 -5.72 9.95 7.69
C ASN A 67 -5.36 9.91 6.18
N PRO A 68 -5.49 11.02 5.42
CA PRO A 68 -5.40 11.00 3.96
C PRO A 68 -4.04 10.55 3.39
N ALA A 69 -2.95 10.90 4.07
CA ALA A 69 -1.60 10.52 3.64
C ALA A 69 -1.39 9.01 3.84
N GLU A 70 -1.74 8.49 5.02
CA GLU A 70 -1.65 7.06 5.34
C GLU A 70 -2.58 6.22 4.46
N HIS A 71 -3.79 6.72 4.19
CA HIS A 71 -4.71 6.15 3.22
C HIS A 71 -4.08 6.06 1.81
N SER A 72 -3.44 7.12 1.35
CA SER A 72 -2.74 7.14 0.05
C SER A 72 -1.57 6.17 0.02
N MET A 73 -0.81 6.07 1.12
CA MET A 73 0.29 5.11 1.25
C MET A 73 -0.22 3.66 1.20
N ALA A 74 -1.32 3.35 1.88
CA ALA A 74 -1.96 2.04 1.81
C ALA A 74 -2.37 1.69 0.37
N LYS A 75 -3.01 2.62 -0.36
CA LYS A 75 -3.37 2.41 -1.77
C LYS A 75 -2.15 2.17 -2.66
N ILE A 76 -1.04 2.87 -2.44
CA ILE A 76 0.20 2.66 -3.19
C ILE A 76 0.80 1.27 -2.90
N VAL A 77 0.80 0.84 -1.64
CA VAL A 77 1.24 -0.52 -1.25
C VAL A 77 0.38 -1.59 -1.93
N ILE A 78 -0.94 -1.42 -1.95
CA ILE A 78 -1.86 -2.34 -2.60
C ILE A 78 -1.58 -2.42 -4.11
N LYS A 79 -1.47 -1.28 -4.79
CA LYS A 79 -1.08 -1.21 -6.22
C LYS A 79 0.24 -1.93 -6.50
N TYR A 80 1.22 -1.78 -5.62
CA TYR A 80 2.50 -2.48 -5.74
C TYR A 80 2.34 -4.00 -5.68
N LEU A 81 1.61 -4.51 -4.69
CA LEU A 81 1.42 -5.95 -4.51
C LEU A 81 0.60 -6.59 -5.64
N ILE A 82 -0.35 -5.85 -6.22
CA ILE A 82 -1.08 -6.29 -7.43
C ILE A 82 -0.13 -6.45 -8.60
N GLU A 83 0.74 -5.47 -8.83
CA GLU A 83 1.70 -5.54 -9.93
C GLU A 83 2.67 -6.70 -9.74
N LEU A 84 3.11 -6.92 -8.49
CA LEU A 84 3.95 -8.05 -8.13
C LEU A 84 3.24 -9.39 -8.39
N GLU A 85 1.96 -9.49 -8.03
CA GLU A 85 1.18 -10.70 -8.26
C GLU A 85 0.96 -11.00 -9.74
N LYS A 86 0.74 -9.97 -10.57
CA LYS A 86 0.62 -10.12 -12.03
C LYS A 86 1.88 -10.73 -12.64
N GLU A 87 3.06 -10.30 -12.18
CA GLU A 87 4.33 -10.81 -12.71
C GLU A 87 4.70 -12.19 -12.14
N TYR A 88 4.52 -12.38 -10.83
CA TYR A 88 5.10 -13.52 -10.12
C TYR A 88 4.11 -14.60 -9.68
N LYS A 89 2.82 -14.28 -9.52
CA LYS A 89 1.79 -15.22 -9.02
C LYS A 89 2.17 -15.86 -7.67
N THR A 90 2.80 -15.09 -6.79
CA THR A 90 3.45 -15.56 -5.56
C THR A 90 2.70 -15.24 -4.27
N ILE A 91 1.76 -14.30 -4.31
CA ILE A 91 1.01 -13.76 -3.17
C ILE A 91 -0.29 -14.55 -3.01
N GLY A 92 -0.95 -14.93 -4.12
CA GLY A 92 -2.12 -15.81 -4.11
C GLY A 92 -3.14 -15.45 -5.18
N LYS A 93 -3.72 -16.49 -5.79
CA LYS A 93 -4.69 -16.43 -6.91
C LYS A 93 -5.95 -15.58 -6.64
N GLN A 94 -6.15 -15.16 -5.38
CA GLN A 94 -7.34 -14.50 -4.87
C GLN A 94 -7.19 -12.97 -4.75
N LEU A 95 -6.00 -12.41 -5.03
CA LEU A 95 -5.85 -10.97 -5.23
C LEU A 95 -6.41 -10.59 -6.63
N SER A 96 -7.66 -10.93 -6.92
CA SER A 96 -8.32 -10.59 -8.19
C SER A 96 -8.82 -9.16 -8.11
N VAL A 97 -7.92 -8.22 -8.33
CA VAL A 97 -8.23 -6.79 -8.29
C VAL A 97 -8.80 -6.36 -9.62
N SER A 98 -10.09 -6.59 -9.79
CA SER A 98 -10.89 -5.79 -10.70
C SER A 98 -11.32 -4.52 -9.94
N SER A 99 -10.64 -3.41 -10.25
CA SER A 99 -10.95 -2.02 -9.88
C SER A 99 -11.02 -1.69 -8.38
N PHE A 100 -9.85 -1.53 -7.76
CA PHE A 100 -9.69 -0.72 -6.56
C PHE A 100 -9.72 0.78 -6.90
N ASP A 101 -10.90 1.27 -7.28
CA ASP A 101 -11.15 2.70 -7.52
C ASP A 101 -11.93 3.36 -6.37
N ASP A 102 -12.34 2.59 -5.37
CA ASP A 102 -13.32 3.04 -4.41
C ASP A 102 -12.84 3.00 -2.96
N SER A 103 -13.76 3.38 -2.09
CA SER A 103 -13.49 3.62 -0.69
C SER A 103 -13.06 2.35 0.08
N ASP A 104 -13.44 1.15 -0.37
CA ASP A 104 -13.36 -0.11 0.39
C ASP A 104 -12.13 -0.99 0.11
N ASP A 105 -11.28 -0.58 -0.84
CA ASP A 105 -10.12 -1.37 -1.29
C ASP A 105 -9.17 -1.80 -0.16
N ILE A 106 -8.96 -0.93 0.82
CA ILE A 106 -8.04 -1.22 1.94
C ILE A 106 -8.67 -2.24 2.88
N VAL A 107 -9.98 -2.16 3.12
CA VAL A 107 -10.69 -3.10 4.00
C VAL A 107 -10.73 -4.48 3.37
N GLU A 108 -11.03 -4.56 2.07
CA GLU A 108 -10.97 -5.81 1.32
C GLU A 108 -9.56 -6.41 1.36
N PHE A 109 -8.53 -5.58 1.16
CA PHE A 109 -7.15 -6.04 1.26
C PHE A 109 -6.78 -6.54 2.67
N VAL A 110 -7.25 -5.87 3.72
CA VAL A 110 -7.09 -6.34 5.11
C VAL A 110 -7.76 -7.70 5.29
N ASN A 111 -8.99 -7.88 4.79
CA ASN A 111 -9.71 -9.17 4.84
C ASN A 111 -8.98 -10.28 4.07
N PHE A 112 -8.35 -9.95 2.95
CA PHE A 112 -7.48 -10.90 2.25
C PHE A 112 -6.27 -11.31 3.12
N LEU A 113 -5.61 -10.34 3.76
CA LEU A 113 -4.45 -10.61 4.59
C LEU A 113 -4.76 -11.46 5.83
N THR A 114 -5.98 -11.37 6.39
CA THR A 114 -6.39 -12.22 7.52
C THR A 114 -6.61 -13.69 7.13
N GLN A 115 -6.77 -13.97 5.84
CA GLN A 115 -6.91 -15.33 5.30
C GLN A 115 -5.58 -15.96 4.87
N CYS A 116 -4.49 -15.20 4.86
CA CYS A 116 -3.16 -15.69 4.47
C CYS A 116 -2.58 -16.64 5.52
N SER A 117 -1.78 -17.62 5.07
CA SER A 117 -0.93 -18.40 5.98
C SER A 117 0.11 -17.47 6.66
N PRO A 118 0.63 -17.83 7.85
CA PRO A 118 1.69 -17.06 8.49
C PRO A 118 2.92 -16.83 7.60
N GLU A 119 3.29 -17.80 6.76
CA GLU A 119 4.42 -17.75 5.83
C GLU A 119 4.14 -16.79 4.67
N GLN A 120 2.91 -16.78 4.16
CA GLN A 120 2.49 -15.84 3.12
C GLN A 120 2.48 -14.42 3.67
N PHE A 121 1.87 -14.23 4.85
CA PHE A 121 1.80 -12.93 5.50
C PHE A 121 3.20 -12.36 5.81
N ARG A 122 4.13 -13.18 6.34
CA ARG A 122 5.53 -12.75 6.58
C ARG A 122 6.22 -12.31 5.29
N ARG A 123 6.02 -13.04 4.18
CA ARG A 123 6.57 -12.68 2.87
C ARG A 123 6.01 -11.36 2.36
N ILE A 124 4.70 -11.17 2.42
CA ILE A 124 4.04 -9.91 2.05
C ILE A 124 4.59 -8.76 2.89
N ASN A 125 4.67 -8.93 4.22
CA ASN A 125 5.16 -7.89 5.12
C ASN A 125 6.62 -7.48 4.80
N ALA A 126 7.51 -8.46 4.58
CA ALA A 126 8.90 -8.18 4.19
C ALA A 126 8.98 -7.45 2.83
N GLU A 127 8.14 -7.86 1.88
CA GLU A 127 8.08 -7.29 0.55
C GLU A 127 7.56 -5.85 0.54
N VAL A 128 6.54 -5.54 1.36
CA VAL A 128 6.04 -4.17 1.57
C VAL A 128 7.14 -3.27 2.13
N LEU A 129 7.87 -3.73 3.16
CA LEU A 129 8.98 -2.94 3.74
C LEU A 129 10.12 -2.72 2.73
N ALA A 130 10.44 -3.73 1.91
CA ALA A 130 11.43 -3.60 0.85
C ALA A 130 11.01 -2.57 -0.21
N PHE A 131 9.75 -2.62 -0.66
CA PHE A 131 9.20 -1.63 -1.57
C PHE A 131 9.23 -0.21 -1.00
N LEU A 132 8.78 -0.02 0.25
CA LEU A 132 8.73 1.30 0.87
C LEU A 132 10.12 1.93 1.03
N ASN A 133 11.17 1.10 1.18
CA ASN A 133 12.56 1.57 1.18
C ASN A 133 13.00 2.19 -0.14
N TYR A 134 12.48 1.71 -1.28
CA TYR A 134 12.65 2.37 -2.57
C TYR A 134 11.73 3.59 -2.68
N PHE A 135 10.45 3.45 -2.33
CA PHE A 135 9.45 4.50 -2.46
C PHE A 135 9.88 5.80 -1.76
N ARG A 136 10.36 5.71 -0.51
CA ARG A 136 10.80 6.88 0.27
C ARG A 136 11.92 7.67 -0.42
N ARG A 137 12.76 7.03 -1.25
CA ARG A 137 13.86 7.71 -1.97
C ARG A 137 13.34 8.60 -3.10
N PHE A 138 12.20 8.27 -3.69
CA PHE A 138 11.61 9.00 -4.82
C PHE A 138 10.48 9.94 -4.42
N ALA A 139 9.80 9.66 -3.31
CA ALA A 139 8.72 10.48 -2.78
C ALA A 139 9.21 11.64 -1.89
N SER A 140 10.52 11.72 -1.65
CA SER A 140 11.16 12.84 -0.94
C SER A 140 11.07 14.17 -1.72
#